data_AF-A0AAW0NWL7-F1
#
_entry.id   AF-A0AAW0NWL7-F1
#
_cell.length_a   1.000
_cell.length_b   1.000
_cell.length_c   1.000
_cell.angle_alpha   90.00
_cell.angle_beta   90.00
_cell.angle_gamma   90.00
#
_symmetry.space_group_name_H-M   'P 1'
#
loop_
_entity.id
_entity.type
_entity.pdbx_description
1 polymer ?
#
loop_
_entity_poly.entity_id
_entity_poly.type
_entity_poly.pdbx_seq_one_letter_code
_entity_poly.pdbx_strand_id
1 'polypeptide(L)'
;MCPDVVVAQIDPKKLTKKQTVNASVSNCHIAPKGFCPSLSWQQRQVSTFSDVRQSIAKNRSHWSRQTLDDNVIMPKVTDEDGWRRFCLGRKICSDSFFNADTNLTSELDFSQVGFPPFLSIVSRLNQSTVLGVLEILISWFEEKDFIPQLGRWLYALLACLEKPLIPEAHSSIRQLARRCAHLRSTLGSQDDEKLPALNLLICLVARYILMSIKLDRVVIIFVLYFYRYFEQIDLADHPET
;
A
#
# COMPACT_ATOMS: atom_id res chain seq x y z
N MET A 1 49.16 41.01 -7.33
CA MET A 1 48.69 39.68 -6.91
C MET A 1 47.18 39.75 -6.80
N CYS A 2 46.46 38.91 -7.53
CA CYS A 2 45.00 38.86 -7.49
C CYS A 2 44.56 37.91 -6.36
N PRO A 3 43.47 38.24 -5.64
CA PRO A 3 42.94 37.37 -4.60
C PRO A 3 42.39 36.07 -5.21
N ASP A 4 42.69 34.94 -4.55
CA ASP A 4 42.31 33.58 -4.97
C ASP A 4 40.79 33.34 -4.91
N VAL A 5 40.10 34.03 -3.99
CA VAL A 5 38.64 34.05 -3.91
C VAL A 5 38.16 35.45 -3.57
N VAL A 6 37.17 35.92 -4.33
CA VAL A 6 36.46 37.19 -4.09
C VAL A 6 34.98 36.90 -3.95
N VAL A 7 34.39 37.40 -2.86
CA VAL A 7 32.96 37.24 -2.56
C VAL A 7 32.25 38.54 -2.91
N ALA A 8 31.33 38.48 -3.87
CA ALA A 8 30.46 39.59 -4.20
C ALA A 8 29.35 39.72 -3.13
N GLN A 9 29.22 40.90 -2.54
CA GLN A 9 28.11 41.25 -1.65
C GLN A 9 26.84 41.43 -2.49
N ILE A 10 25.94 40.45 -2.44
CA ILE A 10 24.63 40.50 -3.12
C ILE A 10 23.55 40.81 -2.07
N ASP A 11 22.69 41.78 -2.38
CA ASP A 11 21.54 42.10 -1.54
C ASP A 11 20.53 40.92 -1.51
N PRO A 12 20.35 40.24 -0.36
CA PRO A 12 19.54 39.03 -0.26
C PRO A 12 18.06 39.27 -0.58
N LYS A 13 17.59 40.53 -0.50
CA LYS A 13 16.21 40.91 -0.85
C LYS A 13 15.89 40.72 -2.33
N LYS A 14 16.90 40.63 -3.21
CA LYS A 14 16.73 40.39 -4.65
C LYS A 14 16.54 38.91 -4.99
N LEU A 15 16.96 37.99 -4.09
CA LEU A 15 16.90 36.54 -4.31
C LEU A 15 15.58 35.92 -3.81
N THR A 16 14.94 36.51 -2.79
CA THR A 16 13.69 36.00 -2.20
C THR A 16 12.44 36.26 -3.04
N LYS A 17 12.48 37.22 -3.98
CA LYS A 17 11.31 37.61 -4.80
C LYS A 17 10.95 36.63 -5.93
N LYS A 18 11.84 35.70 -6.30
CA LYS A 18 11.65 34.77 -7.44
C LYS A 18 12.01 33.33 -7.10
N GLN A 19 11.87 32.93 -5.84
CA GLN A 19 12.16 31.56 -5.44
C GLN A 19 11.08 30.62 -5.99
N THR A 20 11.49 29.59 -6.73
CA THR A 20 10.62 28.54 -7.22
C THR A 20 10.04 27.75 -6.04
N VAL A 21 8.74 27.48 -6.08
CA VAL A 21 8.07 26.68 -5.04
C VAL A 21 8.47 25.22 -5.22
N ASN A 22 8.97 24.60 -4.16
CA ASN A 22 9.10 23.14 -4.13
C ASN A 22 7.70 22.55 -3.92
N ALA A 23 7.15 21.91 -4.96
CA ALA A 23 5.90 21.19 -4.87
C ALA A 23 6.07 20.04 -3.87
N SER A 24 5.49 20.18 -2.68
CA SER A 24 5.43 19.10 -1.70
C SER A 24 4.23 18.22 -2.00
N VAL A 25 4.41 16.90 -1.89
CA VAL A 25 3.32 15.96 -2.14
C VAL A 25 2.34 16.02 -0.97
N SER A 26 1.04 16.03 -1.28
CA SER A 26 -0.06 16.16 -0.33
C SER A 26 0.07 15.23 0.89
N ASN A 27 -0.21 15.79 2.06
CA ASN A 27 -0.14 15.09 3.33
C ASN A 27 -1.25 14.03 3.44
N CYS A 28 -1.04 13.02 4.28
CA CYS A 28 -2.06 12.01 4.56
C CYS A 28 -3.27 12.66 5.22
N HIS A 29 -4.48 12.26 4.83
CA HIS A 29 -5.69 12.75 5.50
C HIS A 29 -5.75 12.25 6.94
N ILE A 30 -6.17 13.16 7.81
CA ILE A 30 -6.34 12.92 9.23
C ILE A 30 -7.47 11.89 9.43
N ALA A 31 -7.26 10.92 10.32
CA ALA A 31 -8.31 9.99 10.70
C ALA A 31 -9.44 10.72 11.44
N PRO A 32 -10.71 10.45 11.13
CA PRO A 32 -11.82 10.89 11.97
C PRO A 32 -11.68 10.35 13.40
N LYS A 33 -12.25 11.07 14.38
CA LYS A 33 -12.19 10.65 15.80
C LYS A 33 -12.80 9.26 16.00
N GLY A 34 -12.07 8.38 16.69
CA GLY A 34 -12.45 6.99 16.94
C GLY A 34 -12.20 6.00 15.78
N PHE A 35 -11.66 6.45 14.65
CA PHE A 35 -11.31 5.58 13.50
C PHE A 35 -9.86 5.10 13.57
N CYS A 36 -9.08 5.63 14.52
CA CYS A 36 -7.69 5.25 14.75
C CYS A 36 -7.62 3.95 15.55
N PRO A 37 -6.84 2.94 15.09
CA PRO A 37 -6.58 1.77 15.89
C PRO A 37 -5.60 2.09 17.03
N SER A 38 -5.75 1.40 18.17
CA SER A 38 -4.84 1.55 19.32
C SER A 38 -3.40 1.15 18.99
N LEU A 39 -2.43 1.70 19.74
CA LEU A 39 -1.01 1.41 19.53
C LEU A 39 -0.67 -0.08 19.75
N SER A 40 -1.29 -0.73 20.73
CA SER A 40 -1.12 -2.16 20.99
C SER A 40 -1.64 -3.02 19.83
N TRP A 41 -2.75 -2.64 19.22
CA TRP A 41 -3.26 -3.30 18.01
C TRP A 41 -2.26 -3.15 16.86
N GLN A 42 -1.75 -1.93 16.62
CA GLN A 42 -0.79 -1.66 15.54
C GLN A 42 0.48 -2.51 15.69
N GLN A 43 1.05 -2.57 16.90
CA GLN A 43 2.23 -3.39 17.19
C GLN A 43 1.99 -4.88 16.94
N ARG A 44 0.82 -5.39 17.37
CA ARG A 44 0.42 -6.78 17.14
C ARG A 44 0.32 -7.10 15.64
N GLN A 45 -0.28 -6.21 14.84
CA GLN A 45 -0.38 -6.40 13.39
C GLN A 45 1.00 -6.42 12.72
N VAL A 46 1.89 -5.51 13.12
CA VAL A 46 3.26 -5.46 12.59
C VAL A 46 4.06 -6.72 12.94
N SER A 47 3.92 -7.24 14.16
CA SER A 47 4.53 -8.51 14.58
C SER A 47 4.00 -9.67 13.74
N THR A 48 2.67 -9.79 13.66
CA THR A 48 2.01 -10.86 12.87
C THR A 48 2.44 -10.82 11.41
N PHE A 49 2.53 -9.61 10.83
CA PHE A 49 3.00 -9.43 9.46
C PHE A 49 4.45 -9.87 9.27
N SER A 50 5.33 -9.59 10.25
CA SER A 50 6.70 -10.09 10.24
C SER A 50 6.74 -11.62 10.22
N ASP A 51 5.92 -12.28 11.03
CA ASP A 51 5.85 -13.75 11.09
C ASP A 51 5.34 -14.35 9.78
N VAL A 52 4.31 -13.74 9.19
CA VAL A 52 3.78 -14.11 7.87
C VAL A 52 4.88 -14.02 6.80
N ARG A 53 5.62 -12.90 6.76
CA ARG A 53 6.73 -12.73 5.81
C ARG A 53 7.82 -13.78 6.00
N GLN A 54 8.19 -14.08 7.25
CA GLN A 54 9.16 -15.13 7.55
C GLN A 54 8.65 -16.50 7.10
N SER A 55 7.37 -16.81 7.31
CA SER A 55 6.77 -18.07 6.88
C SER A 55 6.76 -18.21 5.34
N ILE A 56 6.40 -17.14 4.63
CA ILE A 56 6.43 -17.10 3.15
C ILE A 56 7.86 -17.30 2.66
N ALA A 57 8.84 -16.61 3.24
CA ALA A 57 10.25 -16.73 2.85
C ALA A 57 10.79 -18.14 3.11
N LYS A 58 10.51 -18.72 4.28
CA LYS A 58 10.93 -20.09 4.65
C LYS A 58 10.35 -21.15 3.73
N ASN A 59 9.07 -21.02 3.38
CA ASN A 59 8.34 -22.04 2.63
C ASN A 59 8.30 -21.77 1.12
N ARG A 60 8.98 -20.73 0.62
CA ARG A 60 8.88 -20.31 -0.79
C ARG A 60 9.25 -21.42 -1.78
N SER A 61 10.30 -22.18 -1.47
CA SER A 61 10.77 -23.29 -2.31
C SER A 61 9.81 -24.48 -2.30
N HIS A 62 9.07 -24.68 -1.21
CA HIS A 62 8.04 -25.71 -1.10
C HIS A 62 6.82 -25.34 -1.97
N TRP A 63 6.30 -24.12 -1.82
CA TRP A 63 5.12 -23.66 -2.55
C TRP A 63 5.38 -23.45 -4.05
N SER A 64 6.59 -23.08 -4.45
CA SER A 64 6.93 -22.92 -5.87
C SER A 64 6.97 -24.25 -6.64
N ARG A 65 7.20 -25.37 -5.95
CA ARG A 65 7.26 -26.72 -6.55
C ARG A 65 5.89 -27.38 -6.69
N GLN A 66 4.88 -26.92 -5.97
CA GLN A 66 3.54 -27.47 -6.04
C GLN A 66 2.91 -27.15 -7.40
N THR A 67 2.33 -28.14 -8.07
CA THR A 67 1.65 -27.94 -9.37
C THR A 67 0.52 -26.93 -9.23
N LEU A 68 0.46 -25.99 -10.17
CA LEU A 68 -0.71 -25.13 -10.29
C LEU A 68 -1.79 -25.93 -11.01
N ASP A 69 -3.04 -25.61 -10.68
CA ASP A 69 -4.17 -26.09 -11.46
C ASP A 69 -4.07 -25.55 -12.90
N ASP A 70 -4.51 -26.33 -13.88
CA ASP A 70 -4.35 -26.02 -15.32
C ASP A 70 -5.04 -24.70 -15.70
N ASN A 71 -5.99 -24.26 -14.88
CA ASN A 71 -6.74 -23.01 -15.03
C ASN A 71 -5.94 -21.74 -14.64
N VAL A 72 -4.75 -21.87 -14.06
CA VAL A 72 -3.95 -20.73 -13.58
C VAL A 72 -2.89 -20.33 -14.60
N ILE A 73 -3.27 -19.45 -15.53
CA ILE A 73 -2.33 -18.84 -16.49
C ILE A 73 -1.89 -17.48 -15.96
N MET A 74 -0.62 -17.36 -15.57
CA MET A 74 -0.05 -16.09 -15.10
C MET A 74 0.20 -15.13 -16.28
N PRO A 75 -0.34 -13.90 -16.25
CA PRO A 75 -0.07 -12.90 -17.26
C PRO A 75 1.41 -12.49 -17.28
N LYS A 76 1.84 -11.91 -18.41
CA LYS A 76 3.16 -11.27 -18.48
C LYS A 76 3.16 -9.99 -17.64
N VAL A 77 4.29 -9.61 -17.07
CA VAL A 77 4.42 -8.37 -16.24
C VAL A 77 3.99 -7.11 -17.02
N THR A 78 4.15 -7.12 -18.34
CA THR A 78 3.76 -6.02 -19.24
C THR A 78 2.25 -5.97 -19.53
N ASP A 79 1.50 -6.99 -19.16
CA ASP A 79 0.06 -7.09 -19.41
C ASP A 79 -0.72 -6.59 -18.19
N GLU A 80 -0.82 -5.26 -18.07
CA GLU A 80 -1.48 -4.61 -16.93
C GLU A 80 -2.95 -5.05 -16.78
N ASP A 81 -3.68 -5.09 -17.88
CA ASP A 81 -5.09 -5.49 -17.88
C ASP A 81 -5.26 -6.99 -17.60
N GLY A 82 -4.33 -7.82 -18.07
CA GLY A 82 -4.25 -9.23 -17.69
C GLY A 82 -4.11 -9.42 -16.19
N TRP A 83 -3.21 -8.68 -15.54
CA TRP A 83 -3.03 -8.73 -14.08
C TRP A 83 -4.24 -8.20 -13.31
N ARG A 84 -4.88 -7.12 -13.78
CA ARG A 84 -6.11 -6.61 -13.17
C ARG A 84 -7.22 -7.65 -13.20
N ARG A 85 -7.45 -8.27 -14.36
CA ARG A 85 -8.46 -9.34 -14.52
C ARG A 85 -8.10 -10.58 -13.70
N PHE A 86 -6.82 -10.92 -13.63
CA PHE A 86 -6.34 -12.06 -12.84
C PHE A 86 -6.61 -11.86 -11.35
N CYS A 87 -6.28 -10.68 -10.80
CA CYS A 87 -6.40 -10.40 -9.37
C CYS A 87 -7.84 -10.08 -8.91
N LEU A 88 -8.56 -9.29 -9.71
CA LEU A 88 -9.86 -8.71 -9.35
C LEU A 88 -11.05 -9.32 -10.12
N GLY A 89 -10.80 -10.08 -11.18
CA GLY A 89 -11.85 -10.69 -11.99
C GLY A 89 -12.48 -9.76 -13.03
N ARG A 90 -13.16 -10.34 -14.01
CA ARG A 90 -13.82 -9.59 -15.10
C ARG A 90 -15.02 -8.76 -14.64
N LYS A 91 -15.74 -9.16 -13.59
CA LYS A 91 -16.93 -8.43 -13.09
C LYS A 91 -16.61 -7.05 -12.52
N ILE A 92 -15.36 -6.82 -12.13
CA ILE A 92 -14.90 -5.58 -11.50
C ILE A 92 -14.14 -4.69 -12.50
N CYS A 93 -13.54 -5.29 -13.54
CA CYS A 93 -12.74 -4.59 -14.54
C CYS A 93 -13.54 -4.08 -15.75
N SER A 94 -14.74 -4.61 -16.00
CA SER A 94 -15.62 -4.14 -17.08
C SER A 94 -16.90 -3.56 -16.50
N ASP A 95 -17.19 -2.28 -16.78
CA ASP A 95 -18.47 -1.60 -16.50
C ASP A 95 -19.65 -2.17 -17.34
N SER A 96 -19.55 -3.39 -17.87
CA SER A 96 -20.64 -4.04 -18.60
C SER A 96 -21.30 -5.11 -17.74
N PHE A 97 -22.45 -4.73 -17.18
CA PHE A 97 -23.50 -5.65 -16.77
C PHE A 97 -23.99 -6.43 -18.01
N PHE A 98 -23.32 -7.53 -18.36
CA PHE A 98 -23.95 -8.54 -19.20
C PHE A 98 -24.87 -9.38 -18.31
N ASN A 99 -26.16 -9.36 -18.64
CA ASN A 99 -27.19 -10.19 -18.04
C ASN A 99 -26.72 -11.65 -18.05
N ALA A 100 -26.53 -12.22 -16.85
CA ALA A 100 -26.21 -13.62 -16.71
C ALA A 100 -27.51 -14.42 -16.83
N ASP A 101 -27.84 -14.82 -18.06
CA ASP A 101 -28.71 -15.95 -18.28
C ASP A 101 -27.91 -17.24 -18.01
N THR A 102 -28.42 -18.01 -17.03
CA THR A 102 -28.40 -19.47 -16.94
C THR A 102 -27.07 -20.22 -17.10
N ASN A 103 -26.47 -20.62 -15.97
CA ASN A 103 -26.50 -22.00 -15.47
C ASN A 103 -25.39 -22.21 -14.41
N LEU A 104 -25.82 -22.42 -13.17
CA LEU A 104 -24.97 -22.74 -12.03
C LEU A 104 -24.48 -24.20 -12.15
N THR A 105 -23.31 -24.40 -12.76
CA THR A 105 -22.50 -25.61 -12.56
C THR A 105 -21.37 -25.27 -11.60
N SER A 106 -21.25 -26.06 -10.54
CA SER A 106 -20.48 -25.80 -9.31
C SER A 106 -18.95 -25.81 -9.41
N GLU A 107 -18.38 -25.30 -10.50
CA GLU A 107 -16.96 -24.97 -10.59
C GLU A 107 -16.81 -23.46 -10.43
N LEU A 108 -16.08 -23.02 -9.39
CA LEU A 108 -15.79 -21.62 -9.16
C LEU A 108 -15.00 -21.06 -10.35
N ASP A 109 -15.67 -20.40 -11.29
CA ASP A 109 -15.02 -19.78 -12.44
C ASP A 109 -14.24 -18.54 -11.97
N PHE A 110 -13.01 -18.76 -11.50
CA PHE A 110 -12.07 -17.72 -11.05
C PHE A 110 -11.79 -16.66 -12.12
N SER A 111 -12.09 -16.95 -13.39
CA SER A 111 -12.00 -15.96 -14.46
C SER A 111 -13.07 -14.86 -14.37
N GLN A 112 -14.15 -15.07 -13.61
CA GLN A 112 -15.18 -14.06 -13.34
C GLN A 112 -14.92 -13.25 -12.07
N VAL A 113 -14.49 -13.90 -11.00
CA VAL A 113 -14.38 -13.32 -9.64
C VAL A 113 -12.94 -12.87 -9.30
N GLY A 114 -11.96 -13.35 -10.05
CA GLY A 114 -10.54 -13.12 -9.80
C GLY A 114 -9.94 -14.22 -8.92
N PHE A 115 -8.68 -14.53 -9.16
CA PHE A 115 -7.93 -15.47 -8.34
C PHE A 115 -7.57 -14.81 -7.00
N PRO A 116 -7.68 -15.52 -5.87
CA PRO A 116 -7.12 -15.04 -4.61
C PRO A 116 -5.58 -15.20 -4.61
N PRO A 117 -4.85 -14.43 -3.78
CA PRO A 117 -3.40 -14.49 -3.69
C PRO A 117 -2.93 -15.73 -2.93
N PHE A 118 -3.08 -16.91 -3.54
CA PHE A 118 -2.61 -18.17 -2.95
C PHE A 118 -1.09 -18.18 -2.83
N LEU A 119 -0.57 -18.86 -1.79
CA LEU A 119 0.87 -19.02 -1.60
C LEU A 119 1.55 -19.67 -2.80
N SER A 120 0.90 -20.65 -3.44
CA SER A 120 1.38 -21.29 -4.67
C SER A 120 1.55 -20.32 -5.85
N ILE A 121 0.77 -19.23 -5.88
CA ILE A 121 0.84 -18.17 -6.89
C ILE A 121 1.91 -17.15 -6.48
N VAL A 122 1.77 -16.54 -5.31
CA VAL A 122 2.63 -15.43 -4.89
C VAL A 122 4.09 -15.87 -4.66
N SER A 123 4.33 -17.13 -4.28
CA SER A 123 5.69 -17.66 -4.10
C SER A 123 6.47 -17.76 -5.41
N ARG A 124 5.77 -17.86 -6.56
CA ARG A 124 6.35 -17.95 -7.91
C ARG A 124 6.66 -16.60 -8.52
N LEU A 125 6.06 -15.52 -8.00
CA LEU A 125 6.32 -14.17 -8.49
C LEU A 125 7.75 -13.77 -8.16
N ASN A 126 8.47 -13.25 -9.16
CA ASN A 126 9.77 -12.61 -8.94
C ASN A 126 9.57 -11.17 -8.42
N GLN A 127 10.62 -10.55 -7.89
CA GLN A 127 10.50 -9.20 -7.30
C GLN A 127 10.04 -8.15 -8.31
N SER A 128 10.46 -8.24 -9.58
CA SER A 128 10.00 -7.33 -10.64
C SER A 128 8.49 -7.45 -10.89
N THR A 129 7.95 -8.67 -10.88
CA THR A 129 6.51 -8.92 -11.04
C THR A 129 5.74 -8.45 -9.81
N VAL A 130 6.22 -8.73 -8.59
CA VAL A 130 5.57 -8.25 -7.36
C VAL A 130 5.45 -6.73 -7.37
N LEU A 131 6.52 -6.03 -7.75
CA LEU A 131 6.52 -4.57 -7.85
C LEU A 131 5.58 -4.06 -8.95
N GLY A 132 5.66 -4.63 -10.16
CA GLY A 132 4.79 -4.22 -11.27
C GLY A 132 3.31 -4.45 -10.97
N VAL A 133 2.94 -5.62 -10.44
CA VAL A 133 1.55 -5.92 -10.05
C VAL A 133 1.09 -5.01 -8.92
N LEU A 134 1.95 -4.72 -7.93
CA LEU A 134 1.62 -3.78 -6.87
C LEU A 134 1.32 -2.39 -7.44
N GLU A 135 2.12 -1.89 -8.37
CA GLU A 135 1.90 -0.61 -9.04
C GLU A 135 0.60 -0.58 -9.85
N ILE A 136 0.33 -1.63 -10.64
CA ILE A 136 -0.91 -1.79 -11.42
C ILE A 136 -2.14 -1.72 -10.51
N LEU A 137 -2.10 -2.41 -9.35
CA LEU A 137 -3.20 -2.43 -8.40
C LEU A 137 -3.36 -1.11 -7.65
N ILE A 138 -2.27 -0.42 -7.34
CA ILE A 138 -2.31 0.91 -6.72
C ILE A 138 -2.92 1.92 -7.70
N SER A 139 -2.48 1.92 -8.95
CA SER A 139 -3.06 2.77 -10.01
C SER A 139 -4.56 2.52 -10.18
N TRP A 140 -4.99 1.25 -10.20
CA TRP A 140 -6.41 0.92 -10.27
C TRP A 140 -7.21 1.44 -9.05
N PHE A 141 -6.60 1.40 -7.87
CA PHE A 141 -7.20 1.87 -6.62
C PHE A 141 -7.29 3.40 -6.49
N GLU A 142 -6.52 4.15 -7.28
CA GLU A 142 -6.65 5.60 -7.34
C GLU A 142 -8.00 6.03 -7.96
N GLU A 143 -8.48 5.27 -8.95
CA GLU A 143 -9.69 5.60 -9.71
C GLU A 143 -10.96 4.90 -9.20
N LYS A 144 -10.82 3.74 -8.55
CA LYS A 144 -11.95 2.89 -8.14
C LYS A 144 -12.07 2.78 -6.62
N ASP A 145 -13.19 2.21 -6.17
CA ASP A 145 -13.47 1.99 -4.74
C ASP A 145 -12.64 0.86 -4.13
N PHE A 146 -12.51 0.89 -2.80
CA PHE A 146 -11.85 -0.18 -2.06
C PHE A 146 -12.68 -1.47 -2.06
N ILE A 147 -12.06 -2.57 -2.49
CA ILE A 147 -12.67 -3.90 -2.52
C ILE A 147 -11.84 -4.85 -1.63
N PRO A 148 -12.46 -5.72 -0.81
CA PRO A 148 -11.72 -6.66 0.04
C PRO A 148 -10.73 -7.55 -0.72
N GLN A 149 -11.06 -7.95 -1.95
CA GLN A 149 -10.19 -8.74 -2.82
C GLN A 149 -8.91 -7.98 -3.18
N LEU A 150 -9.02 -6.68 -3.50
CA LEU A 150 -7.87 -5.80 -3.71
C LEU A 150 -7.01 -5.74 -2.44
N GLY A 151 -7.64 -5.56 -1.26
CA GLY A 151 -6.94 -5.53 0.02
C GLY A 151 -6.12 -6.80 0.30
N ARG A 152 -6.65 -7.98 -0.03
CA ARG A 152 -5.94 -9.27 0.10
C ARG A 152 -4.71 -9.33 -0.81
N TRP A 153 -4.86 -8.91 -2.07
CA TRP A 153 -3.75 -8.87 -3.02
C TRP A 153 -2.68 -7.87 -2.59
N LEU A 154 -3.05 -6.66 -2.20
CA LEU A 154 -2.12 -5.66 -1.69
C LEU A 154 -1.37 -6.21 -0.47
N TYR A 155 -2.07 -6.80 0.50
CA TYR A 155 -1.43 -7.41 1.68
C TYR A 155 -0.45 -8.52 1.30
N ALA A 156 -0.84 -9.43 0.40
CA ALA A 156 0.01 -10.54 -0.02
C ALA A 156 1.25 -10.07 -0.80
N LEU A 157 1.10 -9.09 -1.69
CA LEU A 157 2.21 -8.48 -2.43
C LEU A 157 3.16 -7.75 -1.47
N LEU A 158 2.63 -6.96 -0.53
CA LEU A 158 3.44 -6.32 0.52
C LEU A 158 4.21 -7.34 1.36
N ALA A 159 3.62 -8.52 1.63
CA ALA A 159 4.30 -9.59 2.33
C ALA A 159 5.45 -10.20 1.50
N CYS A 160 5.29 -10.25 0.17
CA CYS A 160 6.27 -10.79 -0.77
C CYS A 160 7.38 -9.81 -1.18
N LEU A 161 7.24 -8.50 -0.90
CA LEU A 161 8.29 -7.51 -1.15
C LEU A 161 9.56 -7.87 -0.40
N GLU A 162 10.71 -7.96 -1.06
CA GLU A 162 12.00 -8.14 -0.39
C GLU A 162 12.63 -6.79 0.00
N LYS A 163 13.51 -6.80 1.01
CA LYS A 163 14.27 -5.63 1.46
C LYS A 163 15.72 -5.75 0.98
N PRO A 164 16.40 -4.66 0.59
CA PRO A 164 15.94 -3.26 0.61
C PRO A 164 14.98 -2.95 -0.55
N LEU A 165 13.94 -2.15 -0.27
CA LEU A 165 13.02 -1.69 -1.30
C LEU A 165 13.69 -0.57 -2.13
N ILE A 166 13.40 -0.55 -3.42
CA ILE A 166 13.81 0.54 -4.31
C ILE A 166 13.00 1.81 -4.03
N PRO A 167 13.55 3.01 -4.28
CA PRO A 167 12.86 4.29 -4.03
C PRO A 167 11.49 4.42 -4.70
N GLU A 168 11.33 3.86 -5.90
CA GLU A 168 10.11 3.86 -6.70
C GLU A 168 9.00 3.10 -5.97
N ALA A 169 9.31 1.88 -5.50
CA ALA A 169 8.40 1.06 -4.71
C ALA A 169 7.95 1.77 -3.43
N HIS A 170 8.86 2.48 -2.77
CA HIS A 170 8.51 3.30 -1.62
C HIS A 170 7.54 4.43 -1.98
N SER A 171 7.69 5.04 -3.17
CA SER A 171 6.77 6.07 -3.63
C SER A 171 5.36 5.51 -3.84
N SER A 172 5.22 4.39 -4.54
CA SER A 172 3.92 3.76 -4.80
C SER A 172 3.24 3.34 -3.51
N ILE A 173 3.98 2.75 -2.57
CA ILE A 173 3.44 2.34 -1.26
C ILE A 173 2.99 3.55 -0.42
N ARG A 174 3.70 4.69 -0.51
CA ARG A 174 3.25 5.94 0.15
C ARG A 174 1.98 6.49 -0.49
N GLN A 175 1.86 6.45 -1.82
CA GLN A 175 0.63 6.85 -2.52
C GLN A 175 -0.55 5.98 -2.07
N LEU A 176 -0.35 4.66 -1.99
CA LEU A 176 -1.34 3.73 -1.46
C LEU A 176 -1.82 4.12 -0.06
N ALA A 177 -0.89 4.41 0.87
CA ALA A 177 -1.27 4.80 2.23
C ALA A 177 -2.05 6.12 2.28
N ARG A 178 -1.70 7.09 1.42
CA ARG A 178 -2.45 8.35 1.28
C ARG A 178 -3.86 8.12 0.76
N ARG A 179 -4.02 7.27 -0.26
CA ARG A 179 -5.33 6.90 -0.81
C ARG A 179 -6.18 6.17 0.22
N CYS A 180 -5.59 5.24 0.99
CA CYS A 180 -6.29 4.57 2.09
C CYS A 180 -6.75 5.56 3.17
N ALA A 181 -5.91 6.54 3.53
CA ALA A 181 -6.27 7.56 4.51
C ALA A 181 -7.37 8.50 3.99
N HIS A 182 -7.34 8.83 2.68
CA HIS A 182 -8.40 9.59 2.03
C HIS A 182 -9.73 8.84 2.11
N LEU A 183 -9.79 7.58 1.67
CA LEU A 183 -11.02 6.78 1.75
C LEU A 183 -11.48 6.59 3.20
N ARG A 184 -10.57 6.42 4.15
CA ARG A 184 -10.94 6.36 5.58
C ARG A 184 -11.63 7.65 6.05
N SER A 185 -11.24 8.81 5.52
CA SER A 185 -11.85 10.09 5.87
C SER A 185 -13.24 10.30 5.26
N THR A 186 -13.57 9.56 4.19
CA THR A 186 -14.90 9.60 3.56
C THR A 186 -15.88 8.60 4.17
N LEU A 187 -15.42 7.71 5.07
CA LEU A 187 -16.30 6.76 5.75
C LEU A 187 -17.16 7.47 6.81
N GLY A 188 -18.47 7.19 6.78
CA GLY A 188 -19.44 7.81 7.69
C GLY A 188 -19.62 7.08 9.04
N SER A 189 -19.16 5.83 9.16
CA SER A 189 -19.35 5.00 10.36
C SER A 189 -18.09 4.22 10.72
N GLN A 190 -17.91 3.93 12.01
CA GLN A 190 -16.84 3.07 12.54
C GLN A 190 -17.08 1.58 12.23
N ASP A 191 -18.32 1.20 11.93
CA ASP A 191 -18.70 -0.20 11.63
C ASP A 191 -18.55 -0.58 10.16
N ASP A 192 -17.97 0.29 9.34
CA ASP A 192 -17.73 0.00 7.92
C ASP A 192 -16.71 -1.15 7.77
N GLU A 193 -17.07 -2.17 6.99
CA GLU A 193 -16.24 -3.35 6.73
C GLU A 193 -14.85 -3.00 6.17
N LYS A 194 -14.74 -1.86 5.49
CA LYS A 194 -13.50 -1.38 4.87
C LYS A 194 -12.54 -0.78 5.90
N LEU A 195 -13.04 -0.27 7.02
CA LEU A 195 -12.23 0.49 7.99
C LEU A 195 -11.05 -0.33 8.55
N PRO A 196 -11.23 -1.57 9.04
CA PRO A 196 -10.12 -2.37 9.56
C PRO A 196 -9.06 -2.67 8.50
N ALA A 197 -9.48 -2.92 7.25
CA ALA A 197 -8.58 -3.22 6.14
C ALA A 197 -7.73 -2.00 5.74
N LEU A 198 -8.35 -0.81 5.67
CA LEU A 198 -7.64 0.45 5.41
C LEU A 198 -6.64 0.77 6.53
N ASN A 199 -7.06 0.60 7.79
CA ASN A 199 -6.19 0.80 8.96
C ASN A 199 -5.00 -0.15 8.98
N LEU A 200 -5.21 -1.42 8.61
CA LEU A 200 -4.15 -2.41 8.49
C LEU A 200 -3.12 -2.00 7.43
N LEU A 201 -3.57 -1.65 6.22
CA LEU A 201 -2.66 -1.23 5.13
C LEU A 201 -1.85 0.01 5.53
N ILE A 202 -2.50 1.04 6.08
CA ILE A 202 -1.81 2.24 6.57
C ILE A 202 -0.78 1.88 7.65
N CYS A 203 -1.15 1.01 8.61
CA CYS A 203 -0.27 0.57 9.69
C CYS A 203 0.98 -0.14 9.16
N LEU A 204 0.82 -1.07 8.21
CA LEU A 204 1.96 -1.82 7.64
C LEU A 204 2.90 -0.90 6.87
N VAL A 205 2.37 0.03 6.06
CA VAL A 205 3.19 1.01 5.35
C VAL A 205 3.95 1.90 6.32
N ALA A 206 3.24 2.49 7.29
CA ALA A 206 3.81 3.44 8.24
C ALA A 206 4.85 2.82 9.17
N ARG A 207 4.54 1.67 9.78
CA ARG A 207 5.38 1.07 10.82
C ARG A 207 6.35 0.02 10.32
N TYR A 208 6.02 -0.75 9.28
CA TYR A 208 6.86 -1.90 8.91
C TYR A 208 7.78 -1.60 7.71
N ILE A 209 7.26 -0.89 6.72
CA ILE A 209 7.99 -0.60 5.48
C ILE A 209 8.84 0.66 5.63
N LEU A 210 8.29 1.73 6.20
CA LEU A 210 9.01 3.00 6.35
C LEU A 210 9.99 3.00 7.54
N MET A 211 9.72 2.29 8.64
CA MET A 211 10.68 2.15 9.76
C MET A 211 11.92 1.34 9.37
N SER A 212 11.85 0.53 8.31
CA SER A 212 13.01 -0.18 7.76
C SER A 212 14.00 0.73 7.05
N ILE A 213 13.59 1.96 6.70
CA ILE A 213 14.45 2.96 6.08
C ILE A 213 15.17 3.69 7.22
N LYS A 214 16.37 3.24 7.57
CA LYS A 214 17.35 4.16 8.15
C LYS A 214 17.69 5.18 7.04
N LEU A 215 17.54 6.47 7.33
CA LEU A 215 17.76 7.66 6.47
C LEU A 215 16.51 8.22 5.74
N ASP A 216 15.89 9.27 6.28
CA ASP A 216 16.27 10.66 6.01
C ASP A 216 15.47 11.60 6.92
N ARG A 217 16.11 12.68 7.36
CA ARG A 217 15.56 13.63 8.37
C ARG A 217 14.22 14.27 7.99
N VAL A 218 13.82 14.21 6.72
CA VAL A 218 12.52 14.71 6.24
C VAL A 218 11.40 13.67 6.42
N VAL A 219 11.70 12.37 6.33
CA VAL A 219 10.71 11.29 6.53
C VAL A 219 10.41 11.09 8.02
N ILE A 220 11.39 11.38 8.87
CA ILE A 220 11.22 11.47 10.33
C ILE A 220 10.12 12.47 10.68
N ILE A 221 9.95 13.58 9.94
CA ILE A 221 8.85 14.52 10.22
C ILE A 221 7.49 13.88 9.92
N PHE A 222 7.35 13.12 8.83
CA PHE A 222 6.07 12.47 8.51
C PHE A 222 5.73 11.35 9.50
N VAL A 223 6.73 10.56 9.90
CA VAL A 223 6.58 9.50 10.90
C VAL A 223 6.35 10.11 12.29
N LEU A 224 7.06 11.17 12.69
CA LEU A 224 6.84 11.88 13.96
C LEU A 224 5.52 12.63 13.97
N TYR A 225 5.03 13.16 12.85
CA TYR A 225 3.68 13.71 12.78
C TYR A 225 2.65 12.60 12.93
N PHE A 226 2.81 11.45 12.26
CA PHE A 226 1.92 10.30 12.47
C PHE A 226 2.00 9.78 13.92
N TYR A 227 3.19 9.69 14.51
CA TYR A 227 3.41 9.21 15.88
C TYR A 227 2.84 10.18 16.91
N ARG A 228 3.14 11.47 16.80
CA ARG A 228 2.62 12.53 17.68
C ARG A 228 1.12 12.71 17.51
N TYR A 229 0.58 12.41 16.33
CA TYR A 229 -0.86 12.39 16.06
C TYR A 229 -1.55 11.17 16.71
N PHE A 230 -0.93 9.98 16.68
CA PHE A 230 -1.44 8.81 17.40
C PHE A 230 -1.31 8.95 18.92
N GLU A 231 -0.20 9.51 19.41
CA GLU A 231 0.05 9.76 20.83
C GLU A 231 -0.91 10.82 21.40
N GLN A 232 -1.26 11.86 20.63
CA GLN A 232 -2.29 12.83 21.01
C GLN A 232 -3.73 12.26 21.03
N ILE A 233 -4.00 11.16 20.33
CA ILE A 233 -5.31 10.48 20.36
C ILE A 233 -5.41 9.55 21.57
N ASP A 234 -4.38 8.76 21.86
CA ASP A 234 -4.34 7.92 23.08
C ASP A 234 -4.39 8.79 24.36
N LEU A 235 -3.77 9.99 24.36
CA LEU A 235 -3.87 10.96 25.47
C LEU A 235 -5.25 11.62 25.61
N ALA A 236 -6.08 11.59 24.56
CA ALA A 236 -7.43 12.18 24.59
C ALA A 236 -8.51 11.18 25.04
N ASP A 237 -8.26 9.87 24.93
CA ASP A 237 -9.16 8.80 25.38
C ASP A 237 -8.95 8.39 26.85
N HIS A 238 -7.95 8.98 27.53
CA HIS A 238 -7.75 8.86 28.98
C HIS A 238 -7.72 10.26 29.62
N PRO A 239 -8.89 10.89 29.88
CA PRO A 239 -8.92 12.02 30.80
C PRO A 239 -8.49 11.49 32.18
N GLU A 240 -7.43 12.08 32.72
CA GLU A 240 -6.95 11.86 34.08
C GLU A 240 -8.14 11.76 35.05
N THR A 241 -8.28 10.58 35.67
CA THR A 241 -9.05 10.37 36.89
C THR A 241 -8.09 9.98 37.98
#